data_AF-A0A5S4EI98-F1
#
_entry.id   AF-A0A5S4EI98-F1
#
_cell.length_a   1.000
_cell.length_b   1.000
_cell.length_c   1.000
_cell.angle_alpha   90.00
_cell.angle_beta   90.00
_cell.angle_gamma   90.00
#
_symmetry.space_group_name_H-M   'P 1'
#
loop_
_entity.id
_entity.type
_entity.pdbx_description
1 polymer ?
#
loop_
_entity_poly.entity_id
_entity_poly.type
_entity_poly.pdbx_seq_one_letter_code
_entity_poly.pdbx_strand_id
1 'polypeptide(L)'
;MKAPKILPWIAHKTGISEELALKLWRRAAGEAETIAGCCDSSDFCHLAMERFIDFAEAEGTSSVVRQTARPRSCVSWLWRHQNRISKLNMITLENIIRLSLSNWTGVFPGPRRTA
;
A
#
# COMPACT_ATOMS: atom_id res chain seq x y z
N MET A 1 13.87 14.62 1.80
CA MET A 1 14.66 13.65 1.03
C MET A 1 15.23 14.27 -0.24
N LYS A 2 16.50 13.97 -0.56
CA LYS A 2 17.11 14.39 -1.83
C LYS A 2 16.49 13.59 -2.99
N ALA A 3 16.25 14.25 -4.12
CA ALA A 3 15.76 13.58 -5.32
C ALA A 3 16.80 12.57 -5.84
N PRO A 4 16.39 11.38 -6.30
CA PRO A 4 17.30 10.36 -6.79
C PRO A 4 17.87 10.78 -8.15
N LYS A 5 19.12 10.41 -8.41
CA LYS A 5 19.83 10.76 -9.65
C LYS A 5 19.21 10.16 -10.92
N ILE A 6 18.38 9.12 -10.77
CA ILE A 6 17.66 8.48 -11.89
C ILE A 6 16.43 9.27 -12.34
N LEU A 7 16.01 10.30 -11.57
CA LEU A 7 14.79 11.04 -11.83
C LEU A 7 14.75 11.69 -13.23
N PRO A 8 15.82 12.35 -13.73
CA PRO A 8 15.82 12.92 -15.08
C PRO A 8 15.69 11.83 -16.17
N TRP A 9 16.32 10.67 -15.96
CA TRP A 9 16.20 9.55 -16.90
C TRP A 9 14.75 9.02 -16.97
N ILE A 10 14.08 8.89 -15.82
CA ILE A 10 12.67 8.47 -15.77
C ILE A 10 11.78 9.52 -16.45
N ALA A 11 12.01 10.81 -16.17
CA ALA A 11 11.24 11.90 -16.77
C ALA A 11 11.32 11.88 -18.30
N HIS A 12 12.54 11.75 -18.84
CA HIS A 12 12.77 11.59 -20.27
C HIS A 12 12.11 10.32 -20.83
N LYS A 13 12.15 9.21 -20.08
CA LYS A 13 11.57 7.94 -20.52
C LYS A 13 10.05 7.97 -20.61
N THR A 14 9.36 8.64 -19.69
CA THR A 14 7.89 8.76 -19.67
C THR A 14 7.37 9.93 -20.48
N GLY A 15 8.26 10.88 -20.84
CA GLY A 15 7.91 12.09 -21.60
C GLY A 15 7.35 13.22 -20.74
N ILE A 16 7.57 13.19 -19.42
CA ILE A 16 7.15 14.26 -18.51
C ILE A 16 8.26 15.28 -18.30
N SER A 17 7.91 16.52 -17.93
CA SER A 17 8.89 17.54 -17.59
C SER A 17 9.65 17.19 -16.29
N GLU A 18 10.90 17.64 -16.18
CA GLU A 18 11.70 17.41 -14.96
C GLU A 18 11.06 18.05 -13.72
N GLU A 19 10.41 19.20 -13.87
CA GLU A 19 9.67 19.87 -12.80
C GLU A 19 8.47 19.04 -12.32
N LEU A 20 7.73 18.43 -13.25
CA LEU A 20 6.62 17.53 -12.91
C LEU A 20 7.16 16.27 -12.23
N ALA A 21 8.24 15.68 -12.75
CA ALA A 21 8.88 14.54 -12.14
C ALA A 21 9.33 14.82 -10.69
N LEU A 22 9.89 16.00 -10.42
CA LEU A 22 10.24 16.42 -9.05
C LEU A 22 9.02 16.56 -8.14
N LYS A 23 7.91 17.10 -8.64
CA LYS A 23 6.64 17.19 -7.87
C LYS A 23 6.10 15.80 -7.54
N LEU A 24 6.06 14.90 -8.53
CA LEU A 24 5.60 13.53 -8.35
C LEU A 24 6.50 12.73 -7.41
N TRP A 25 7.82 12.94 -7.47
CA TRP A 25 8.76 12.33 -6.51
C TRP A 25 8.47 12.75 -5.07
N ARG A 26 8.26 14.05 -4.82
CA ARG A 26 7.94 14.55 -3.47
C ARG A 26 6.65 13.93 -2.94
N ARG A 27 5.64 13.80 -3.80
CA ARG A 27 4.38 13.13 -3.46
C ARG A 27 4.59 11.65 -3.15
N ALA A 28 5.30 10.92 -4.02
CA ALA A 28 5.63 9.51 -3.84
C ALA A 28 6.40 9.25 -2.55
N ALA A 29 7.40 10.10 -2.24
CA ALA A 29 8.16 10.03 -1.01
C ALA A 29 7.27 10.23 0.23
N GLY A 30 6.33 11.18 0.20
CA GLY A 30 5.35 11.35 1.29
C GLY A 30 4.43 10.14 1.47
N GLU A 31 3.94 9.55 0.38
CA GLU A 31 3.12 8.31 0.44
C GLU A 31 3.93 7.09 0.90
N ALA A 32 5.23 7.02 0.61
CA ALA A 32 6.09 5.96 1.11
C ALA A 32 6.42 6.13 2.60
N GLU A 33 6.61 7.37 3.07
CA GLU A 33 6.89 7.66 4.48
C GLU A 33 5.73 7.25 5.38
N THR A 34 4.48 7.49 4.96
CA THR A 34 3.30 7.09 5.73
C THR A 34 3.17 5.57 5.87
N ILE A 35 3.60 4.79 4.87
CA ILE A 35 3.57 3.32 4.92
C ILE A 35 4.75 2.75 5.69
N ALA A 36 5.96 3.27 5.43
CA ALA A 36 7.18 2.79 6.05
C ALA A 36 7.27 3.19 7.53
N GLY A 37 6.64 4.30 7.92
CA GLY A 37 6.67 4.88 9.27
C GLY A 37 7.98 5.61 9.60
N CYS A 38 9.04 5.40 8.81
CA CYS A 38 10.31 6.10 8.93
C CYS A 38 11.02 6.17 7.57
N CYS A 39 11.59 7.35 7.26
CA CYS A 39 12.30 7.63 6.02
C CYS A 39 13.70 6.97 5.93
N ASP A 40 14.23 6.45 7.05
CA ASP A 40 15.51 5.72 7.11
C ASP A 40 15.35 4.20 6.98
N SER A 41 14.11 3.71 6.85
CA SER A 41 13.87 2.29 6.64
C SER A 41 14.40 1.83 5.28
N SER A 42 14.87 0.58 5.20
CA SER A 42 15.28 -0.06 3.94
C SER A 42 14.18 -0.02 2.88
N ASP A 43 12.93 -0.12 3.34
CA ASP A 43 11.76 -0.28 2.49
C ASP A 43 11.30 1.06 1.91
N PHE A 44 11.58 2.18 2.59
CA PHE A 44 11.17 3.51 2.16
C PHE A 44 11.63 3.85 0.73
N CYS A 45 12.92 3.63 0.44
CA CYS A 45 13.48 3.99 -0.87
C CYS A 45 12.83 3.17 -1.99
N HIS A 46 12.59 1.89 -1.74
CA HIS A 46 11.92 0.99 -2.67
C HIS A 46 10.46 1.42 -2.91
N LEU A 47 9.70 1.65 -1.83
CA LEU A 47 8.32 2.11 -1.87
C LEU A 47 8.19 3.44 -2.65
N ALA A 48 9.05 4.41 -2.34
CA ALA A 48 9.04 5.72 -2.99
C ALA A 48 9.35 5.60 -4.49
N MET A 49 10.29 4.75 -4.88
CA MET A 49 10.62 4.51 -6.30
C MET A 49 9.47 3.86 -7.06
N GLU A 50 8.87 2.78 -6.52
CA GLU A 50 7.74 2.12 -7.17
C GLU A 50 6.55 3.07 -7.32
N ARG A 51 6.28 3.85 -6.29
CA ARG A 51 5.19 4.84 -6.33
C ARG A 51 5.44 5.94 -7.34
N PHE A 52 6.68 6.42 -7.40
CA PHE A 52 7.06 7.44 -8.37
C PHE A 52 6.91 6.94 -9.80
N ILE A 53 7.31 5.69 -10.09
CA ILE A 53 7.13 5.08 -11.42
C ILE A 53 5.63 5.01 -11.77
N ASP A 54 4.78 4.54 -10.85
CA ASP A 54 3.33 4.49 -11.07
C ASP A 54 2.76 5.88 -11.41
N PHE A 55 3.23 6.96 -10.75
CA PHE A 55 2.82 8.32 -11.10
C PHE A 55 3.37 8.81 -12.44
N ALA A 56 4.65 8.58 -12.70
CA ALA A 56 5.30 9.03 -13.93
C ALA A 56 4.72 8.34 -15.17
N GLU A 57 4.32 7.07 -15.06
CA GLU A 57 3.63 6.33 -16.12
C GLU A 57 2.15 6.70 -16.27
N ALA A 58 1.51 7.22 -15.22
CA ALA A 58 0.13 7.69 -15.29
C ALA A 58 0.01 9.06 -15.95
N GLU A 59 0.98 9.95 -15.70
CA GLU A 59 1.04 11.29 -16.32
C GLU A 59 1.76 11.29 -17.68
N GLY A 60 2.64 10.32 -17.91
CA GLY A 60 3.43 10.20 -19.13
C GLY A 60 2.76 9.41 -20.26
N THR A 61 3.39 9.41 -21.43
CA THR A 61 2.91 8.71 -22.64
C THR A 61 3.56 7.34 -22.82
N SER A 62 4.64 7.07 -22.08
CA SER A 62 5.48 5.88 -22.23
C SER A 62 5.70 5.19 -20.89
N SER A 63 5.84 3.86 -20.94
CA SER A 63 6.12 3.04 -19.75
C SER A 63 7.62 2.89 -19.51
N VAL A 64 8.04 3.00 -18.24
CA VAL A 64 9.41 2.82 -17.76
C VAL A 64 9.73 1.33 -17.62
N VAL A 65 8.76 0.53 -17.16
CA VAL A 65 8.92 -0.91 -16.93
C VAL A 65 8.23 -1.70 -18.04
N ARG A 66 8.98 -2.52 -18.77
CA ARG A 66 8.49 -3.26 -19.94
C ARG A 66 7.32 -4.20 -19.56
N GLN A 67 6.11 -3.80 -19.94
CA GLN A 67 4.85 -4.55 -20.03
C GLN A 67 4.70 -5.76 -19.10
N THR A 68 4.16 -5.52 -17.91
CA THR A 68 3.01 -6.33 -17.46
C THR A 68 1.84 -5.38 -17.37
N ALA A 69 0.75 -5.66 -18.09
CA ALA A 69 -0.48 -4.90 -18.03
C ALA A 69 -1.00 -4.86 -16.59
N ARG A 70 -0.56 -3.88 -15.81
CA ARG A 70 -0.87 -3.77 -14.38
C ARG A 70 -1.91 -2.66 -14.20
N PRO A 71 -2.98 -2.90 -13.43
CA PRO A 71 -3.99 -1.88 -13.18
C PRO A 71 -3.35 -0.64 -12.54
N ARG A 72 -3.46 0.51 -13.23
CA ARG A 72 -2.86 1.81 -12.89
C ARG A 72 -3.60 2.55 -11.76
N SER A 73 -4.03 1.86 -10.71
CA SER A 73 -4.76 2.48 -9.60
C SER A 73 -3.87 2.66 -8.37
N CYS A 74 -4.03 3.77 -7.63
CA CYS A 74 -3.35 4.00 -6.34
C CYS A 74 -3.51 2.84 -5.36
N VAL A 75 -4.68 2.20 -5.38
CA VAL A 75 -4.98 1.01 -4.57
C VAL A 75 -4.17 -0.20 -4.98
N SER A 76 -3.76 -0.35 -6.26
CA SER A 76 -2.93 -1.47 -6.68
C SER A 76 -1.51 -1.38 -6.13
N TRP A 77 -1.00 -0.17 -5.88
CA TRP A 77 0.31 0.03 -5.25
C TRP A 77 0.27 -0.30 -3.76
N LEU A 78 -0.66 0.30 -3.01
CA LEU A 78 -0.88 -0.01 -1.59
C LEU A 78 -1.09 -1.52 -1.37
N TRP A 79 -1.90 -2.16 -2.22
CA TRP A 79 -2.20 -3.59 -2.14
C TRP A 79 -0.99 -4.50 -2.41
N ARG A 80 0.05 -4.05 -3.12
CA ARG A 80 1.29 -4.83 -3.29
C ARG A 80 2.10 -4.92 -2.00
N HIS A 81 1.98 -3.91 -1.14
CA HIS A 81 2.74 -3.82 0.12
C HIS A 81 1.89 -4.22 1.34
N GLN A 82 0.76 -4.89 1.10
CA GLN A 82 -0.31 -5.20 2.05
C GLN A 82 0.05 -6.27 3.10
N ASN A 83 1.31 -6.76 3.20
CA ASN A 83 1.69 -7.83 4.13
C ASN A 83 1.42 -7.46 5.62
N ARG A 84 1.11 -6.19 5.91
CA ARG A 84 0.69 -5.68 7.23
C ARG A 84 -0.83 -5.53 7.43
N ILE A 85 -1.64 -5.30 6.39
CA ILE A 85 -3.09 -5.03 6.57
C ILE A 85 -3.89 -6.32 6.76
N SER A 86 -3.50 -7.42 6.11
CA SER A 86 -4.18 -8.71 6.27
C SER A 86 -4.16 -9.22 7.72
N LYS A 87 -3.11 -8.90 8.49
CA LYS A 87 -3.00 -9.28 9.91
C LYS A 87 -4.04 -8.55 10.78
N LEU A 88 -4.28 -7.27 10.53
CA LEU A 88 -5.26 -6.48 11.28
C LEU A 88 -6.69 -6.95 11.01
N ASN A 89 -7.01 -7.25 9.74
CA ASN A 89 -8.32 -7.79 9.39
C ASN A 89 -8.58 -9.17 10.02
N MET A 90 -7.55 -10.01 10.14
CA MET A 90 -7.67 -11.33 10.76
C MET A 90 -7.90 -11.24 12.28
N ILE A 91 -7.21 -10.33 12.98
CA ILE A 91 -7.40 -10.12 14.43
C ILE A 91 -8.81 -9.62 14.73
N THR A 92 -9.32 -8.68 13.93
CA THR A 92 -10.69 -8.17 14.08
C THR A 92 -11.73 -9.27 13.81
N LEU A 93 -11.51 -10.10 12.78
CA LEU A 93 -12.39 -11.22 12.49
C LEU A 93 -12.38 -12.26 13.62
N GLU A 94 -11.20 -12.59 14.16
CA GLU A 94 -11.07 -13.51 15.30
C GLU A 94 -11.85 -13.00 16.52
N ASN A 95 -11.69 -11.71 16.85
CA ASN A 95 -12.38 -11.11 17.98
C ASN A 95 -13.90 -11.06 17.78
N ILE A 96 -14.39 -10.74 16.58
CA ILE A 96 -15.83 -10.73 16.27
C ILE A 96 -16.42 -12.15 16.36
N ILE A 97 -15.72 -13.15 15.82
CA ILE A 97 -16.16 -14.55 15.90
C ILE A 97 -16.19 -15.02 17.35
N ARG A 98 -15.16 -14.71 18.15
CA ARG A 98 -15.09 -15.09 19.56
C ARG A 98 -16.19 -14.42 20.39
N LEU A 99 -16.46 -13.13 20.14
CA LEU A 99 -17.55 -12.40 20.79
C LEU A 99 -18.92 -12.97 20.43
N SER A 100 -19.15 -13.26 19.15
CA SER A 100 -20.38 -13.92 18.69
C SER A 100 -20.55 -15.26 19.40
N LEU A 101 -19.54 -16.14 19.32
CA LEU A 101 -19.60 -17.47 19.94
C LEU A 101 -19.88 -17.40 21.45
N SER A 102 -19.22 -16.48 22.17
CA SER A 102 -19.46 -16.27 23.61
C SER A 102 -20.89 -15.81 23.91
N ASN A 103 -21.48 -14.98 23.04
CA ASN A 103 -22.87 -14.57 23.16
C ASN A 103 -23.84 -15.74 22.90
N TRP A 104 -23.56 -16.58 21.91
CA TRP A 104 -24.36 -17.78 21.62
C TRP A 104 -24.30 -18.81 22.76
N THR A 105 -23.16 -18.97 23.46
CA THR A 105 -23.06 -19.87 24.61
C THR A 105 -23.87 -19.43 25.84
N GLY A 106 -24.21 -18.14 25.95
CA GLY A 106 -25.09 -17.63 27.02
C GLY A 106 -26.58 -17.77 26.72
N VAL A 107 -26.96 -18.02 25.46
CA VAL A 107 -28.37 -18.08 25.00
C VAL A 107 -28.96 -19.49 25.10
N PHE A 108 -28.15 -20.55 25.15
CA PHE A 108 -28.64 -21.90 25.37
C PHE A 108 -28.53 -22.27 26.86
N PRO A 109 -29.63 -22.29 27.63
CA PRO A 109 -29.60 -22.89 28.96
C PRO A 109 -29.44 -24.39 28.75
N GLY A 110 -28.35 -24.97 29.30
CA GLY A 110 -28.23 -26.42 29.39
C GLY A 110 -29.45 -27.04 30.08
N PRO A 111 -29.78 -28.32 29.81
CA PRO A 111 -31.00 -28.93 30.32
C PRO A 111 -31.04 -28.81 31.84
N ARG A 112 -32.05 -28.12 32.38
CA ARG A 112 -32.30 -28.11 33.83
C ARG A 112 -32.64 -29.53 34.24
N ARG A 113 -31.69 -30.23 34.86
CA ARG A 113 -31.97 -31.44 35.64
C ARG A 113 -32.81 -31.02 36.84
N THR A 114 -34.12 -31.19 36.74
CA THR A 114 -35.01 -31.19 37.91
C THR A 114 -34.82 -32.51 38.63
N ALA A 115 -34.29 -32.42 39.86
CA ALA A 115 -34.30 -33.50 40.84
C ALA A 115 -35.69 -33.65 41.47
#